data_AF-A0A914Q1Q2-F1
#
_entry.id   AF-A0A914Q1Q2-F1
#
_cell.length_a   1.000
_cell.length_b   1.000
_cell.length_c   1.000
_cell.angle_alpha   90.00
_cell.angle_beta   90.00
_cell.angle_gamma   90.00
#
_symmetry.space_group_name_H-M   'P 1'
#
loop_
_entity.id
_entity.type
_entity.pdbx_description
1 polymer ?
#
loop_
_entity_poly.entity_id
_entity_poly.type
_entity_poly.pdbx_seq_one_letter_code
_entity_poly.pdbx_strand_id
1 'polypeptide(L)'
;MELNTAKEMLEAIGKPVEIDIFPLNKKSKTDTSISGNIIAVDPDTRSIGLLQFRHGEPFHVVYIPGTSIKEIHDLNDGPFGKKSL
;
A
#
# COMPACT_ATOMS: atom_id res chain seq x y z
N MET A 1 -13.00 -10.08 -6.29
CA MET A 1 -12.29 -11.30 -5.88
C MET A 1 -11.43 -10.81 -4.72
N GLU A 2 -11.79 -11.15 -3.49
CA GLU A 2 -11.09 -10.64 -2.29
C GLU A 2 -9.70 -11.30 -2.22
N LEU A 3 -8.65 -10.50 -1.99
CA LEU A 3 -7.30 -10.94 -1.61
C LEU A 3 -7.33 -11.70 -0.27
N ASN A 4 -7.79 -12.96 -0.31
CA ASN A 4 -8.07 -13.77 0.87
C ASN A 4 -6.92 -14.72 1.23
N THR A 5 -5.76 -14.64 0.55
CA THR A 5 -4.64 -15.54 0.84
C THR A 5 -3.28 -14.83 1.00
N ALA A 6 -2.49 -15.30 1.98
CA ALA A 6 -1.10 -14.89 2.22
C ALA A 6 -0.22 -15.01 0.96
N LYS A 7 -0.58 -15.90 0.04
CA LYS A 7 0.10 -16.09 -1.25
C LYS A 7 0.00 -14.85 -2.14
N GLU A 8 -1.20 -14.30 -2.32
CA GLU A 8 -1.40 -13.13 -3.18
C GLU A 8 -0.74 -11.87 -2.59
N MET A 9 -0.70 -11.78 -1.24
CA MET A 9 0.03 -10.74 -0.52
C MET A 9 1.55 -10.82 -0.75
N LEU A 10 2.11 -12.03 -0.79
CA LEU A 10 3.54 -12.23 -1.11
C LEU A 10 3.84 -11.93 -2.59
N GLU A 11 2.91 -12.28 -3.50
CA GLU A 11 3.01 -11.94 -4.93
C GLU A 11 2.92 -10.43 -5.20
N ALA A 12 2.44 -9.64 -4.24
CA ALA A 12 2.43 -8.18 -4.33
C ALA A 12 3.80 -7.54 -4.07
N ILE A 13 4.77 -8.28 -3.51
CA ILE A 13 6.13 -7.77 -3.28
C ILE A 13 6.79 -7.39 -4.61
N GLY A 14 7.37 -6.20 -4.65
CA GLY A 14 7.99 -5.58 -5.82
C GLY A 14 7.02 -4.75 -6.67
N LYS A 15 5.70 -4.81 -6.41
CA LYS A 15 4.72 -4.02 -7.17
C LYS A 15 4.66 -2.57 -6.67
N PRO A 16 4.59 -1.58 -7.58
CA PRO A 16 4.27 -0.21 -7.25
C PRO A 16 2.77 -0.11 -6.91
N VAL A 17 2.47 0.44 -5.74
CA VAL A 17 1.10 0.61 -5.26
C VAL A 17 0.89 2.02 -4.71
N GLU A 18 -0.38 2.41 -4.64
CA GLU A 18 -0.85 3.52 -3.83
C GLU A 18 -1.80 2.99 -2.76
N ILE A 19 -1.55 3.33 -1.50
CA ILE A 19 -2.32 2.84 -0.35
C ILE A 19 -3.07 4.01 0.29
N ASP A 20 -4.39 3.93 0.27
CA ASP A 20 -5.24 4.84 1.03
C ASP A 20 -5.29 4.37 2.48
N ILE A 21 -4.97 5.27 3.42
CA ILE A 21 -5.03 5.00 4.85
C ILE A 21 -6.05 5.88 5.54
N PHE A 22 -6.62 5.37 6.64
CA PHE A 22 -7.47 6.17 7.51
C PHE A 22 -6.69 7.39 8.05
N PRO A 23 -7.32 8.56 8.16
CA PRO A 23 -6.64 9.75 8.63
C PRO A 23 -6.06 9.54 10.03
N LEU A 24 -4.75 9.76 10.16
CA LEU A 24 -4.00 9.62 11.42
C LEU A 24 -4.54 10.55 12.53
N ASN A 25 -5.25 11.60 12.15
CA ASN A 25 -5.90 12.52 13.06
C ASN A 25 -7.41 12.58 12.74
N LYS A 26 -8.26 12.27 13.73
CA LYS A 26 -9.74 12.27 13.60
C LYS A 26 -10.34 13.61 13.12
N LYS A 27 -9.55 14.69 13.15
CA LYS A 27 -9.93 16.01 12.63
C LYS A 27 -9.57 16.25 11.16
N SER A 28 -8.70 15.41 10.58
CA SER A 28 -8.35 15.48 9.17
C SER A 28 -9.41 14.77 8.34
N LYS A 29 -10.06 15.50 7.43
CA LYS A 29 -11.03 14.94 6.46
C LYS A 29 -10.39 14.46 5.17
N THR A 30 -9.08 14.67 5.01
CA THR A 30 -8.35 14.27 3.83
C THR A 30 -7.95 12.81 3.98
N ASP A 31 -8.44 11.96 3.08
CA ASP A 31 -7.87 10.63 2.88
C ASP A 31 -6.36 10.82 2.60
N THR A 32 -5.53 10.08 3.32
CA THR A 32 -4.07 10.14 3.14
C THR A 32 -3.67 8.97 2.27
N SER A 33 -3.15 9.23 1.08
CA SER A 33 -2.60 8.20 0.21
C SER A 33 -1.07 8.16 0.34
N ILE A 34 -0.51 6.95 0.32
CA ILE A 34 0.93 6.70 0.40
C ILE A 34 1.30 5.77 -0.74
N SER A 35 2.12 6.26 -1.68
CA SER A 35 2.58 5.47 -2.83
C SER A 35 4.01 4.96 -2.63
N GLY A 36 4.32 3.79 -3.18
CA GLY A 36 5.64 3.17 -3.09
C GLY A 36 5.65 1.73 -3.61
N ASN A 37 6.80 1.07 -3.56
CA ASN A 37 6.91 -0.35 -3.91
C ASN A 37 6.78 -1.22 -2.68
N ILE A 38 5.96 -2.28 -2.73
CA ILE A 38 5.87 -3.24 -1.62
C ILE A 38 7.20 -4.00 -1.49
N ILE A 39 7.78 -4.01 -0.31
CA ILE A 39 9.02 -4.77 -0.01
C ILE A 39 8.81 -5.86 1.04
N ALA A 40 7.75 -5.76 1.83
CA ALA A 40 7.40 -6.74 2.83
C ALA A 40 5.89 -6.73 3.06
N VAL A 41 5.33 -7.90 3.32
CA VAL A 41 3.95 -8.05 3.78
C VAL A 41 3.93 -9.02 4.94
N ASP A 42 3.27 -8.63 6.03
CA ASP A 42 2.97 -9.50 7.15
C ASP A 42 1.59 -10.12 6.91
N PRO A 43 1.49 -11.45 6.67
CA PRO A 43 0.22 -12.10 6.37
C PRO A 43 -0.71 -12.19 7.58
N ASP A 44 -0.17 -12.14 8.80
CA ASP A 44 -0.96 -12.28 10.02
C ASP A 44 -1.64 -10.94 10.38
N THR A 45 -0.88 -9.84 10.28
CA THR A 45 -1.39 -8.50 10.62
C THR A 45 -1.88 -7.71 9.40
N ARG A 46 -1.66 -8.24 8.19
CA ARG A 46 -1.90 -7.56 6.91
C ARG A 46 -1.14 -6.24 6.76
N SER A 47 -0.04 -6.09 7.48
CA SER A 47 0.78 -4.88 7.44
C SER A 47 1.72 -4.89 6.25
N ILE A 48 2.00 -3.70 5.71
CA ILE A 48 2.77 -3.55 4.47
C ILE A 48 3.97 -2.64 4.71
N GLY A 49 5.14 -3.12 4.30
CA GLY A 49 6.35 -2.30 4.14
C GLY A 49 6.42 -1.75 2.72
N LEU A 50 6.47 -0.43 2.59
CA LEU A 50 6.67 0.28 1.32
C LEU A 50 8.07 0.89 1.25
N LEU A 51 8.69 0.77 0.09
CA LEU A 51 9.88 1.53 -0.30
C LEU A 51 9.45 2.73 -1.13
N GLN A 52 9.72 3.94 -0.63
CA GLN A 52 9.44 5.19 -1.31
C GLN A 52 10.71 5.77 -1.92
N PHE A 53 10.60 6.14 -3.20
CA PHE A 53 11.61 6.91 -3.91
C PHE A 53 11.16 8.36 -3.99
N ARG A 54 11.98 9.28 -3.48
CA ARG A 54 11.77 10.72 -3.62
C ARG A 54 12.95 11.31 -4.38
N HIS A 55 12.66 12.18 -5.34
CA HIS A 55 13.69 12.71 -6.22
C HIS A 55 14.71 13.51 -5.42
N GLY A 56 15.98 13.10 -5.46
CA GLY A 56 17.06 13.74 -4.72
C GLY A 56 17.15 13.39 -3.24
N GLU A 57 16.30 12.50 -2.73
CA GLU A 57 16.37 12.02 -1.34
C GLU A 57 16.76 10.52 -1.30
N PRO A 58 17.38 10.05 -0.21
CA PRO A 58 17.52 8.63 0.05
C PRO A 58 16.17 7.92 -0.01
N PHE A 59 16.19 6.62 -0.29
CA PHE A 59 14.97 5.84 -0.19
C PHE A 59 14.46 5.82 1.26
N HIS A 60 13.14 5.85 1.42
CA HIS A 60 12.49 5.73 2.72
C HIS A 60 11.71 4.42 2.79
N VAL A 61 11.80 3.74 3.94
CA VAL A 61 10.92 2.61 4.21
C VAL A 61 9.80 3.07 5.13
N VAL A 62 8.57 2.87 4.71
CA VAL A 62 7.36 3.18 5.47
C VAL A 62 6.66 1.88 5.82
N TYR A 63 6.33 1.72 7.10
CA TYR A 63 5.53 0.59 7.55
C TYR A 63 4.10 1.05 7.83
N ILE A 64 3.13 0.39 7.19
CA ILE A 64 1.71 0.69 7.31
C ILE A 64 1.02 -0.48 8.01
N PRO A 65 0.46 -0.29 9.22
CA PRO A 65 -0.32 -1.31 9.89
C PRO A 65 -1.56 -1.69 9.08
N GLY A 66 -1.86 -2.98 8.95
CA GLY A 66 -3.02 -3.45 8.19
C GLY A 66 -4.35 -2.85 8.64
N THR A 67 -4.50 -2.56 9.94
CA THR A 67 -5.68 -1.89 10.52
C THR A 67 -5.89 -0.45 10.06
N SER A 68 -4.85 0.18 9.51
CA SER A 68 -4.89 1.55 9.01
C SER A 68 -5.18 1.63 7.52
N ILE A 69 -5.11 0.50 6.81
CA ILE A 69 -5.32 0.41 5.36
C ILE A 69 -6.81 0.46 5.06
N LYS A 70 -7.20 1.34 4.16
CA LYS A 70 -8.56 1.47 3.62
C LYS A 70 -8.68 0.74 2.28
N GLU A 71 -7.75 1.02 1.36
CA GLU A 71 -7.72 0.42 0.02
C GLU A 71 -6.28 0.41 -0.52
N ILE A 72 -5.96 -0.54 -1.41
CA ILE A 72 -4.67 -0.67 -2.09
C ILE A 72 -4.92 -0.64 -3.61
N HIS A 73 -4.24 0.24 -4.31
CA HIS A 73 -4.32 0.40 -5.77
C HIS A 73 -3.02 -0.06 -6.42
N ASP A 74 -3.09 -1.00 -7.38
CA ASP A 74 -1.93 -1.37 -8.22
C ASP A 74 -1.68 -0.25 -9.24
N LEU A 75 -0.44 0.24 -9.32
CA LEU A 75 -0.06 1.30 -10.25
C LEU A 75 0.47 0.77 -11.59
N ASN A 76 0.74 -0.54 -11.71
CA ASN A 76 1.10 -1.16 -12.98
C ASN A 76 -0.11 -1.41 -13.88
N ASP A 77 -1.28 -1.57 -13.29
CA ASP A 77 -2.54 -1.54 -14.00
C ASP A 77 -2.82 -0.09 -14.39
N GLY A 78 -2.47 0.30 -15.62
CA GLY A 78 -2.63 1.67 -16.14
C GLY A 78 -4.05 2.25 -15.95
N PRO A 79 -4.34 3.48 -16.40
CA PRO A 79 -5.51 4.27 -15.97
C PRO A 79 -6.92 3.67 -16.20
N PHE A 80 -7.02 2.51 -16.86
CA PHE A 80 -8.24 1.76 -17.11
C PHE A 80 -8.33 0.43 -16.35
N GLY A 81 -7.31 0.06 -15.57
CA GLY A 81 -7.22 -1.19 -14.82
C GLY A 81 -7.55 -1.02 -13.33
N LYS A 82 -8.58 -0.24 -12.99
CA LYS A 82 -9.09 -0.21 -11.60
C LYS A 82 -9.72 -1.55 -11.24
N LYS A 83 -8.91 -2.56 -10.97
CA LYS A 83 -9.27 -3.68 -10.12
C LYS A 83 -8.75 -3.32 -8.73
N SER A 84 -9.66 -2.95 -7.84
CA SER A 84 -9.36 -2.97 -6.41
C SER A 84 -8.82 -4.37 -6.10
N LEU A 85 -7.60 -4.39 -5.55
CA LEU A 85 -6.90 -5.59 -5.09
C LEU A 85 -7.54 -6.05 -3.78
#